data_AF-A0A969EZ57-F1
#
_entry.id   AF-A0A969EZ57-F1
#
_cell.length_a   1.000
_cell.length_b   1.000
_cell.length_c   1.000
_cell.angle_alpha   90.00
_cell.angle_beta   90.00
_cell.angle_gamma   90.00
#
_symmetry.space_group_name_H-M   'P 1'
#
loop_
_entity.id
_entity.type
_entity.pdbx_description
1 polymer ?
#
loop_
_entity_poly.entity_id
_entity_poly.type
_entity_poly.pdbx_seq_one_letter_code
_entity_poly.pdbx_strand_id
1 'polypeptide(L)'
;MAARRSASPFGIGIHTCLGRDLDGGVLPKSNTDAADHQYGLVTLILRRLFEAGARPDPDAPPHPDTTTQRANWGRYPVVFGSVPRGDPP
;
A
#
# COMPACT_ATOMS: atom_id res chain seq x y z
N MET A 1 13.19 -3.89 30.68
CA MET A 1 12.09 -3.94 29.70
C MET A 1 12.07 -2.61 28.97
N ALA A 2 12.73 -2.51 27.80
CA ALA A 2 12.83 -1.26 27.05
C ALA A 2 11.49 -0.96 26.37
N ALA A 3 10.87 0.17 26.70
CA ALA A 3 9.66 0.63 26.04
C ALA A 3 9.94 0.81 24.54
N ARG A 4 9.35 -0.04 23.71
CA ARG A 4 9.34 0.14 22.26
C ARG A 4 8.51 1.41 22.00
N ARG A 5 9.18 2.52 21.72
CA ARG A 5 8.52 3.70 21.14
C ARG A 5 8.07 3.30 19.75
N SER A 6 6.80 2.94 19.58
CA SER A 6 6.20 2.72 18.27
C SER A 6 6.10 4.07 17.57
N ALA A 7 7.16 4.48 16.87
CA ALA A 7 7.06 5.63 15.98
C ALA A 7 6.07 5.28 14.87
N SER A 8 5.00 6.07 14.73
CA SER A 8 4.08 5.95 13.60
C SER A 8 4.88 6.22 12.31
N PRO A 9 4.73 5.40 11.25
CA PRO A 9 5.38 5.66 9.96
C PRO A 9 4.99 7.03 9.36
N PHE A 10 3.91 7.62 9.86
CA PHE A 10 3.37 8.92 9.44
C PHE A 10 3.82 10.11 10.33
N GLY A 11 4.78 9.91 11.23
CA GLY A 11 5.19 10.94 12.18
C GLY A 11 4.18 11.15 13.32
N ILE A 12 4.46 12.15 14.17
CA ILE A 12 3.67 12.49 15.36
C ILE A 12 3.58 14.00 15.57
N GLY A 13 2.55 14.47 16.29
CA GLY A 13 2.37 15.87 16.66
C GLY A 13 1.91 16.76 15.50
N ILE A 14 2.29 18.03 15.53
CA ILE A 14 1.89 19.03 14.52
C ILE A 14 2.41 18.70 13.11
N HIS A 15 3.45 17.86 13.01
CA HIS A 15 4.01 17.38 11.75
C HIS A 15 3.53 15.98 11.36
N THR A 16 2.40 15.52 11.90
CA THR A 16 1.78 14.27 11.44
C THR A 16 1.44 14.40 9.95
N CYS A 17 1.75 13.36 9.18
CA CYS A 17 1.52 13.34 7.74
C CYS A 17 0.06 13.69 7.41
N LEU A 18 -0.14 14.82 6.73
CA LEU A 18 -1.45 15.25 6.27
C LEU A 18 -2.09 14.22 5.32
N GLY A 19 -1.27 13.51 4.55
CA GLY A 19 -1.70 12.48 3.61
C GLY A 19 -2.00 11.12 4.24
N ARG A 20 -1.88 10.95 5.57
CA ARG A 20 -2.05 9.64 6.23
C ARG A 20 -3.39 8.98 5.90
N ASP A 21 -4.47 9.73 5.99
CA ASP A 21 -5.83 9.20 5.80
C ASP A 21 -6.13 8.95 4.31
N LEU A 22 -5.46 9.69 3.42
CA LEU A 22 -5.52 9.46 1.97
C LEU A 22 -4.74 8.19 1.57
N ASP A 23 -3.59 7.96 2.19
CA ASP A 23 -2.70 6.84 1.89
C ASP A 23 -3.18 5.52 2.52
N GLY A 24 -3.37 5.54 3.84
CA GLY A 24 -3.72 4.37 4.65
C GLY A 24 -5.19 4.20 4.97
N GLY A 25 -6.04 5.16 4.59
CA GLY A 25 -7.47 5.12 4.86
C GLY A 25 -7.84 5.55 6.27
N VAL A 26 -9.14 5.45 6.58
CA VAL A 26 -9.68 5.74 7.91
C VAL A 26 -10.21 4.46 8.55
N LEU A 27 -10.17 4.38 9.88
CA LEU A 27 -10.71 3.21 10.57
C LEU A 27 -12.24 3.14 10.38
N PRO A 28 -12.79 1.99 9.96
CA PRO A 28 -14.23 1.83 9.85
C PRO A 28 -14.88 1.89 11.23
N LYS A 29 -16.09 2.44 11.28
CA LYS A 29 -16.98 2.46 12.45
C LYS A 29 -18.08 1.42 12.25
N SER A 30 -18.84 1.15 13.31
CA SER A 30 -19.93 0.16 13.29
C SER A 30 -21.00 0.43 12.22
N ASN A 31 -21.18 1.68 11.80
CA ASN A 31 -22.15 2.11 10.78
C ASN A 31 -21.49 2.53 9.45
N THR A 32 -20.23 2.16 9.21
CA THR A 32 -19.55 2.49 7.96
C THR A 32 -20.18 1.75 6.78
N ASP A 33 -20.59 2.50 5.75
CA ASP A 33 -20.94 1.95 4.45
C ASP A 33 -19.67 1.58 3.67
N ALA A 34 -19.57 0.33 3.24
CA ALA A 34 -18.44 -0.16 2.46
C ALA A 34 -18.33 0.50 1.08
N ALA A 35 -19.43 0.99 0.50
CA ALA A 35 -19.39 1.64 -0.81
C ALA A 35 -18.78 3.05 -0.78
N ASP A 36 -18.87 3.75 0.35
CA ASP A 36 -18.41 5.14 0.54
C ASP A 36 -17.23 5.27 1.52
N HIS A 37 -16.64 4.14 1.94
CA HIS A 37 -15.55 4.15 2.89
C HIS A 37 -14.20 4.54 2.25
N GLN A 38 -13.47 5.44 2.90
CA GLN A 38 -12.10 5.79 2.54
C GLN A 38 -11.12 4.70 2.99
N TYR A 39 -10.88 3.70 2.13
CA TYR A 39 -9.95 2.60 2.36
C TYR A 39 -8.47 2.98 2.24
N GLY A 40 -8.16 4.16 1.71
CA GLY A 40 -6.80 4.58 1.42
C GLY A 40 -6.27 4.08 0.08
N LEU A 41 -5.39 4.86 -0.52
CA LEU A 41 -4.87 4.64 -1.86
C LEU A 41 -4.04 3.34 -1.95
N VAL A 42 -3.25 3.02 -0.91
CA VAL A 42 -2.46 1.77 -0.88
C VAL A 42 -3.38 0.55 -0.94
N THR A 43 -4.44 0.53 -0.13
CA THR A 43 -5.42 -0.56 -0.10
C THR A 43 -6.10 -0.74 -1.45
N LEU A 44 -6.56 0.36 -2.05
CA LEU A 44 -7.25 0.33 -3.34
C LEU A 44 -6.33 -0.15 -4.47
N ILE A 45 -5.06 0.30 -4.51
CA ILE A 45 -4.08 -0.18 -5.48
C ILE A 45 -3.82 -1.68 -5.29
N LEU A 46 -3.53 -2.12 -4.06
CA LEU A 46 -3.25 -3.54 -3.78
C LEU A 46 -4.44 -4.43 -4.17
N ARG A 47 -5.66 -4.00 -3.88
CA ARG A 47 -6.87 -4.71 -4.31
C ARG A 47 -6.89 -4.92 -5.82
N ARG A 48 -6.66 -3.86 -6.61
CA ARG A 48 -6.65 -3.96 -8.08
C ARG A 48 -5.51 -4.81 -8.60
N LEU A 49 -4.33 -4.72 -7.99
CA LEU A 49 -3.19 -5.58 -8.31
C LEU A 49 -3.55 -7.06 -8.08
N PHE A 50 -4.14 -7.39 -6.93
CA PHE A 50 -4.55 -8.78 -6.64
C PHE A 50 -5.68 -9.27 -7.54
N GLU A 51 -6.67 -8.44 -7.87
CA GLU A 51 -7.71 -8.75 -8.85
C GLU A 51 -7.10 -9.08 -10.23
N ALA A 52 -5.99 -8.44 -10.58
CA ALA A 52 -5.23 -8.72 -11.81
C ALA A 52 -4.24 -9.90 -11.68
N GLY A 53 -4.25 -10.64 -10.57
CA GLY A 53 -3.32 -11.73 -10.31
C GLY A 53 -1.86 -11.29 -10.18
N ALA A 54 -1.63 -10.03 -9.76
CA ALA A 54 -0.29 -9.52 -9.52
C ALA A 54 0.43 -10.32 -8.44
N ARG A 55 1.66 -10.72 -8.72
CA ARG A 55 2.56 -11.37 -7.77
C ARG A 55 4.01 -10.96 -8.04
N PRO A 56 4.92 -11.02 -7.05
CA PRO A 56 6.34 -10.84 -7.30
C PRO A 56 6.82 -11.76 -8.42
N ASP A 57 7.68 -11.23 -9.29
CA ASP A 57 8.30 -12.01 -10.35
C ASP A 57 9.22 -13.08 -9.74
N PRO A 58 8.99 -14.38 -10.01
CA PRO A 58 9.79 -15.46 -9.43
C PRO A 58 11.21 -15.51 -10.01
N ASP A 59 11.40 -14.95 -11.22
CA ASP A 59 12.68 -15.00 -11.93
C ASP A 59 13.49 -13.71 -11.74
N ALA A 60 12.91 -12.69 -11.11
CA ALA A 60 13.53 -11.39 -10.91
C ALA A 60 13.34 -10.88 -9.47
N PRO A 61 14.25 -11.23 -8.54
CA PRO A 61 14.13 -10.81 -7.14
C PRO A 61 14.21 -9.28 -6.98
N PRO A 62 13.46 -8.70 -6.02
CA PRO A 62 13.50 -7.28 -5.74
C PRO A 62 14.81 -6.89 -5.05
N HIS A 63 15.24 -5.63 -5.24
CA HIS A 63 16.43 -5.11 -4.57
C HIS A 63 16.21 -3.71 -3.99
N PRO A 64 16.83 -3.41 -2.83
CA PRO A 64 16.68 -2.13 -2.16
C PRO A 64 17.33 -1.00 -2.95
N ASP A 65 16.83 0.22 -2.76
CA ASP A 65 17.44 1.42 -3.30
C ASP A 65 18.60 1.86 -2.38
N THR A 66 19.83 1.73 -2.86
CA THR A 66 21.03 2.11 -2.10
C THR A 66 21.34 3.60 -2.13
N THR A 67 20.57 4.40 -2.88
CA THR A 67 20.79 5.85 -3.01
C THR A 67 20.04 6.67 -1.97
N THR A 68 19.16 6.04 -1.18
CA THR A 68 18.36 6.73 -0.16
C THR A 68 18.64 6.19 1.23
N GLN A 69 18.47 7.03 2.25
CA GLN A 69 18.52 6.60 3.65
C GLN A 69 17.27 5.83 4.09
N ARG A 70 16.21 5.83 3.25
CA ARG A 70 14.95 5.14 3.54
C ARG A 70 15.04 3.71 3.02
N ALA A 71 14.39 2.79 3.72
CA ALA A 71 14.30 1.38 3.29
C ALA A 71 13.30 1.21 2.14
N ASN A 72 13.59 1.83 0.99
CA ASN A 72 12.78 1.76 -0.21
C ASN A 72 13.30 0.67 -1.16
N TRP A 73 12.42 0.21 -2.06
CA TRP A 73 12.82 -0.64 -3.18
C TRP A 73 13.36 0.22 -4.32
N GLY A 74 14.52 -0.15 -4.86
CA GLY A 74 15.04 0.43 -6.10
C GLY A 74 14.40 -0.24 -7.31
N ARG A 75 14.09 -1.54 -7.18
CA ARG A 75 13.29 -2.30 -8.14
C ARG A 75 12.49 -3.38 -7.43
N TYR A 76 11.21 -3.48 -7.77
CA TYR A 76 10.31 -4.54 -7.30
C TYR A 76 9.48 -5.08 -8.47
N PRO A 77 9.96 -6.11 -9.18
CA PRO A 77 9.29 -6.63 -10.37
C PRO A 77 8.04 -7.43 -10.00
N VAL A 78 7.00 -7.29 -10.83
CA VAL A 78 5.70 -7.95 -10.65
C VAL A 78 5.27 -8.54 -11.99
N VAL A 79 4.71 -9.75 -11.93
CA VAL A 79 4.02 -10.38 -13.05
C VAL A 79 2.52 -10.43 -12.74
N PHE A 80 1.69 -10.32 -13.78
CA PHE A 80 0.23 -10.39 -13.66
C PHE A 80 -0.28 -11.75 -14.13
N GLY A 81 -1.44 -12.16 -13.63
CA GLY A 81 -2.13 -13.34 -14.16
C GLY A 81 -2.58 -13.11 -15.60
N SER A 82 -2.93 -14.19 -16.30
CA SER A 82 -3.65 -14.09 -17.57
C SER A 82 -5.07 -13.59 -17.29
N VAL A 83 -5.26 -12.27 -17.23
CA VAL A 83 -6.59 -11.67 -17.14
C VAL A 83 -7.16 -11.66 -18.56
N PRO A 84 -8.30 -12.32 -18.85
CA PRO A 84 -9.02 -12.09 -20.09
C PRO A 84 -9.33 -10.60 -20.14
N ARG A 85 -8.91 -9.93 -21.22
CA ARG A 85 -9.21 -8.50 -21.44
C ARG A 85 -10.73 -8.40 -21.54
N GLY A 86 -11.40 -8.08 -20.43
CA GLY A 86 -12.80 -7.70 -20.43
C GLY A 86 -12.86 -6.31 -21.04
N ASP A 87 -13.42 -6.21 -22.23
CA ASP A 87 -13.74 -4.91 -22.82
C ASP A 87 -14.61 -4.11 -21.84
N PRO A 88 -14.37 -2.80 -21.67
CA PRO A 88 -15.23 -1.96 -20.84
C PRO A 88 -16.63 -1.83 -21.47
N PRO A 89 -17.68 -1.55 -20.67
CA PRO A 89 -19.00 -1.19 -21.21
C PRO A 89 -18.97 0.10 -22.01
#